data_AF-A0A151LIM3-F1
#
_entry.id   AF-A0A151LIM3-F1
#
_cell.length_a   1.000
_cell.length_b   1.000
_cell.length_c   1.000
_cell.angle_alpha   90.00
_cell.angle_beta   90.00
_cell.angle_gamma   90.00
#
_symmetry.space_group_name_H-M   'P 1'
#
loop_
_entity.id
_entity.type
_entity.pdbx_description
1 polymer ?
#
loop_
_entity_poly.entity_id
_entity_poly.type
_entity_poly.pdbx_seq_one_letter_code
_entity_poly.pdbx_strand_id
1 'polypeptide(L)'
;MEYHMEYSPNEVIKQEREVFVGKEKSGSKFKRKRSIFIVFTVSICFMFALMLFYFTRNENTKNLFSNSLSNNINDDYIINSLLKSESGKKFIVSKLEELISTYDKENKMKTSGEEENNMNMNGVEYNDNKSLSFVNKKNGNLKVNNNYQVSYSNIFDTKFLMDNLETVNLFYIFLKENNKKYETSEEMQKRFNIFSENYKKIELHNKKTNSLYKRGMNKFGDLSPEEFRSKYLNLKTHSPFKTLSSSMPYEVNYEDVINKYKPADAKLDRIAYDWRLHGGVTPVKDQALCGSCWAFSSVGSVESQYAIRKKGLFLFSEQELVDCSIKNNGCYGGYITNAFEDMIDLGGLCSQNDYPYVSNLPETCNLKQCNEKYTIKSYVSIPDDKFKEALRYLGPISISIAASDDFAFYRGGFYDGECGSAPNHAVILVGYGMKDIYNEDTGKMEKFYYYIIKNSWGADWGERGYINLETDINGYKKTCSIGTEAYVPLIE
;
A
#
# COMPACT_ATOMS: atom_id res chain seq x y z
N MET A 1 0.31 -46.37 64.62
CA MET A 1 1.70 -46.12 64.21
C MET A 1 1.75 -44.66 63.79
N GLU A 2 1.87 -43.72 64.72
CA GLU A 2 3.12 -43.31 65.41
C GLU A 2 4.24 -42.94 64.42
N TYR A 3 4.95 -41.80 64.46
CA TYR A 3 5.01 -40.63 65.36
C TYR A 3 5.97 -39.58 64.69
N HIS A 4 5.83 -38.29 65.04
CA HIS A 4 6.81 -37.17 65.17
C HIS A 4 7.95 -36.87 64.15
N MET A 5 8.08 -35.60 63.67
CA MET A 5 8.99 -34.48 64.06
C MET A 5 10.50 -34.78 63.84
N GLU A 6 11.40 -33.91 63.36
CA GLU A 6 11.72 -32.53 63.76
C GLU A 6 12.80 -31.88 62.83
N TYR A 7 13.13 -30.61 63.07
CA TYR A 7 13.94 -29.64 62.28
C TYR A 7 15.49 -29.80 62.32
N SER A 8 16.18 -29.36 61.22
CA SER A 8 17.42 -28.51 61.00
C SER A 8 18.62 -28.54 62.00
N PRO A 9 19.81 -27.88 61.79
CA PRO A 9 20.37 -27.11 60.65
C PRO A 9 21.91 -27.30 60.38
N ASN A 10 22.42 -26.61 59.34
CA ASN A 10 23.75 -25.99 59.16
C ASN A 10 25.06 -26.72 59.55
N GLU A 11 25.98 -26.84 58.58
CA GLU A 11 27.41 -26.63 58.84
C GLU A 11 28.08 -25.87 57.67
N VAL A 12 28.72 -24.75 58.04
CA VAL A 12 29.64 -23.94 57.24
C VAL A 12 31.03 -24.20 57.84
N ILE A 13 32.10 -24.24 57.03
CA ILE A 13 33.40 -23.52 57.25
C ILE A 13 34.53 -24.02 56.31
N LYS A 14 35.07 -23.03 55.57
CA LYS A 14 36.45 -22.71 55.11
C LYS A 14 37.53 -23.76 54.80
N GLN A 15 38.09 -23.60 53.59
CA GLN A 15 39.45 -23.12 53.23
C GLN A 15 40.68 -23.49 54.09
N GLU A 16 41.66 -24.14 53.45
CA GLU A 16 43.13 -23.99 53.61
C GLU A 16 43.82 -24.67 52.40
N ARG A 17 44.40 -23.94 51.42
CA ARG A 17 45.83 -23.57 51.23
C ARG A 17 46.87 -24.61 51.66
N GLU A 18 47.57 -25.18 50.67
CA GLU A 18 49.00 -25.50 50.77
C GLU A 18 49.80 -24.89 49.62
N VAL A 19 51.03 -24.53 49.97
CA VAL A 19 52.06 -23.77 49.23
C VAL A 19 53.21 -24.72 48.87
N PHE A 20 53.95 -24.42 47.80
CA PHE A 20 55.43 -24.53 47.59
C PHE A 20 55.75 -24.80 46.09
N VAL A 21 56.09 -23.78 45.29
CA VAL A 21 57.44 -23.27 44.94
C VAL A 21 58.30 -24.22 44.08
N GLY A 22 58.71 -23.77 42.88
CA GLY A 22 59.80 -24.40 42.12
C GLY A 22 60.02 -23.98 40.65
N LYS A 23 60.64 -22.81 40.44
CA LYS A 23 61.60 -22.42 39.37
C LYS A 23 61.29 -22.56 37.85
N GLU A 24 61.31 -21.37 37.23
CA GLU A 24 61.82 -20.91 35.93
C GLU A 24 62.39 -21.85 34.83
N LYS A 25 61.90 -21.56 33.61
CA LYS A 25 62.59 -21.28 32.31
C LYS A 25 62.60 -22.30 31.15
N SER A 26 62.55 -21.69 29.96
CA SER A 26 62.63 -22.23 28.58
C SER A 26 61.32 -22.85 28.05
N GLY A 27 60.78 -22.58 26.86
CA GLY A 27 61.30 -21.99 25.64
C GLY A 27 60.54 -22.60 24.45
N SER A 28 59.62 -21.84 23.86
CA SER A 28 59.17 -21.89 22.44
C SER A 28 59.10 -23.24 21.68
N LYS A 29 58.29 -24.23 22.12
CA LYS A 29 57.97 -25.39 21.25
C LYS A 29 56.51 -25.90 21.24
N PHE A 30 55.57 -25.25 21.92
CA PHE A 30 54.19 -25.78 22.06
C PHE A 30 53.09 -25.15 21.17
N LYS A 31 53.39 -24.14 20.34
CA LYS A 31 52.36 -23.53 19.45
C LYS A 31 52.13 -24.27 18.13
N ARG A 32 53.01 -25.17 17.70
CA ARG A 32 52.90 -25.83 16.37
C ARG A 32 52.06 -27.11 16.36
N LYS A 33 51.82 -27.76 17.52
CA LYS A 33 51.01 -28.99 17.61
C LYS A 33 49.50 -28.75 17.74
N ARG A 34 49.05 -27.58 18.23
CA ARG A 34 47.62 -27.24 18.30
C ARG A 34 47.00 -26.91 16.93
N SER A 35 47.76 -26.30 16.02
CA SER A 35 47.25 -25.95 14.68
C SER A 35 47.06 -27.17 13.76
N ILE A 36 47.86 -28.23 13.92
CA ILE A 36 47.71 -29.45 13.09
C ILE A 36 46.46 -30.24 13.52
N PHE A 37 46.15 -30.30 14.83
CA PHE A 37 44.94 -30.98 15.32
C PHE A 37 43.65 -30.29 14.88
N ILE A 38 43.62 -28.95 14.80
CA ILE A 38 42.44 -28.18 14.36
C ILE A 38 42.20 -28.32 12.85
N VAL A 39 43.26 -28.39 12.04
CA VAL A 39 43.13 -28.57 10.59
C VAL A 39 42.63 -29.99 10.26
N PHE A 40 43.06 -31.01 11.01
CA PHE A 40 42.56 -32.38 10.83
C PHE A 40 41.09 -32.53 11.25
N THR A 41 40.63 -31.86 12.32
CA THR A 41 39.22 -31.96 12.75
C THR A 41 38.26 -31.24 11.80
N VAL A 42 38.65 -30.07 11.26
CA VAL A 42 37.83 -29.34 10.27
C VAL A 42 37.73 -30.11 8.96
N SER A 43 38.81 -30.79 8.54
CA SER A 43 38.81 -31.57 7.29
C SER A 43 37.96 -32.86 7.39
N ILE A 44 37.94 -33.51 8.56
CA ILE A 44 37.09 -34.69 8.81
C ILE A 44 35.61 -34.28 8.89
N CYS A 45 35.28 -33.14 9.51
CA CYS A 45 33.90 -32.62 9.54
C CYS A 45 33.39 -32.23 8.15
N PHE A 46 34.26 -31.70 7.28
CA PHE A 46 33.90 -31.33 5.91
C PHE A 46 33.67 -32.57 5.03
N MET A 47 34.47 -33.63 5.20
CA MET A 47 34.27 -34.91 4.51
C MET A 47 32.98 -35.62 4.97
N PHE A 48 32.63 -35.54 6.26
CA PHE A 48 31.35 -36.07 6.77
C PHE A 48 30.14 -35.26 6.27
N ALA A 49 30.23 -33.93 6.20
CA ALA A 49 29.18 -33.08 5.65
C ALA A 49 28.98 -33.34 4.14
N LEU A 50 30.05 -33.55 3.38
CA LEU A 50 29.99 -33.91 1.97
C LEU A 50 29.44 -35.33 1.76
N MET A 51 29.76 -36.30 2.63
CA MET A 51 29.11 -37.62 2.60
C MET A 51 27.62 -37.55 2.91
N LEU A 52 27.20 -36.78 3.92
CA LEU A 52 25.78 -36.59 4.24
C LEU A 52 25.01 -35.89 3.10
N PHE A 53 25.66 -34.98 2.37
CA PHE A 53 25.08 -34.32 1.19
C PHE A 53 25.05 -35.24 -0.05
N TYR A 54 26.02 -36.14 -0.19
CA TYR A 54 26.09 -37.12 -1.27
C TYR A 54 25.10 -38.28 -1.08
N PHE A 55 24.86 -38.72 0.16
CA PHE A 55 23.90 -39.78 0.50
C PHE A 55 22.45 -39.30 0.65
N THR A 56 22.19 -37.99 0.66
CA THR A 56 20.82 -37.43 0.67
C THR A 56 20.30 -37.06 -0.72
N ARG A 57 21.09 -37.29 -1.76
CA ARG A 57 20.71 -36.97 -3.14
C ARG A 57 20.78 -38.19 -4.06
N ASN A 58 19.97 -39.22 -3.79
CA ASN A 58 19.28 -39.90 -4.90
C ASN A 58 18.03 -40.69 -4.47
N GLU A 59 16.98 -40.46 -5.24
CA GLU A 59 15.75 -41.23 -5.49
C GLU A 59 14.67 -41.39 -4.40
N ASN A 60 13.47 -40.93 -4.81
CA ASN A 60 12.13 -41.17 -4.28
C ASN A 60 11.65 -40.31 -3.11
N THR A 61 11.13 -39.11 -3.41
CA THR A 61 9.89 -38.57 -2.79
C THR A 61 9.38 -37.35 -3.56
N LYS A 62 8.78 -37.58 -4.74
CA LYS A 62 7.66 -36.72 -5.18
C LYS A 62 6.40 -37.31 -4.56
N ASN A 63 5.62 -36.49 -3.86
CA ASN A 63 4.27 -36.75 -3.32
C ASN A 63 4.11 -37.36 -1.93
N LEU A 64 4.82 -36.89 -0.91
CA LEU A 64 4.35 -37.03 0.47
C LEU A 64 4.92 -35.90 1.33
N PHE A 65 4.17 -34.80 1.46
CA PHE A 65 4.04 -33.95 2.67
C PHE A 65 3.18 -32.74 2.30
N SER A 66 1.90 -33.02 2.07
CA SER A 66 0.84 -32.06 2.36
C SER A 66 0.75 -31.88 3.88
N ASN A 67 0.62 -30.62 4.31
CA ASN A 67 0.04 -30.15 5.57
C ASN A 67 0.64 -30.69 6.89
N SER A 68 1.41 -29.84 7.57
CA SER A 68 1.01 -29.18 8.83
C SER A 68 2.21 -28.95 9.76
N LEU A 69 2.24 -27.72 10.32
CA LEU A 69 2.95 -27.28 11.52
C LEU A 69 4.50 -27.23 11.54
N SER A 70 4.99 -26.08 12.03
CA SER A 70 6.35 -25.74 12.47
C SER A 70 7.32 -25.31 11.33
N ASN A 71 7.91 -24.12 11.27
CA ASN A 71 8.14 -23.05 12.25
C ASN A 71 8.17 -21.68 11.55
N ASN A 72 7.11 -20.89 11.69
CA ASN A 72 7.22 -19.43 11.64
C ASN A 72 7.40 -18.96 13.08
N ILE A 73 8.65 -18.82 13.52
CA ILE A 73 8.93 -17.90 14.61
C ILE A 73 8.72 -16.52 13.97
N ASN A 74 7.53 -15.95 14.19
CA ASN A 74 7.12 -14.68 13.59
C ASN A 74 8.16 -13.62 13.96
N ASP A 75 8.74 -12.91 12.99
CA ASP A 75 9.72 -11.84 13.25
C ASP A 75 9.18 -10.83 14.27
N ASP A 76 7.86 -10.62 14.26
CA ASP A 76 7.12 -9.84 15.26
C ASP A 76 7.30 -10.35 16.70
N TYR A 77 7.38 -11.67 16.92
CA TYR A 77 7.59 -12.24 18.26
C TYR A 77 9.01 -11.96 18.76
N ILE A 78 10.01 -12.09 17.88
CA ILE A 78 11.41 -11.80 18.21
C ILE A 78 11.58 -10.31 18.51
N ILE A 79 11.04 -9.44 17.66
CA ILE A 79 11.08 -7.99 17.85
C ILE A 79 10.33 -7.61 19.13
N ASN A 80 9.11 -8.07 19.34
CA ASN A 80 8.36 -7.80 20.57
C ASN A 80 9.04 -8.35 21.83
N SER A 81 9.77 -9.45 21.73
CA SER A 81 10.60 -9.96 22.84
C SER A 81 11.84 -9.10 23.09
N LEU A 82 12.49 -8.60 22.03
CA LEU A 82 13.63 -7.69 22.13
C LEU A 82 13.22 -6.31 22.69
N LEU A 83 12.05 -5.79 22.30
CA LEU A 83 11.48 -4.53 22.79
C LEU A 83 11.22 -4.55 24.32
N LYS A 84 11.06 -5.73 24.93
CA LYS A 84 10.84 -5.88 26.37
C LYS A 84 12.10 -5.70 27.23
N SER A 85 13.30 -5.72 26.63
CA SER A 85 14.58 -5.63 27.37
C SER A 85 15.42 -4.47 26.87
N GLU A 86 16.13 -3.77 27.76
CA GLU A 86 16.97 -2.65 27.33
C GLU A 86 18.11 -3.05 26.39
N SER A 87 18.67 -4.25 26.56
CA SER A 87 19.69 -4.77 25.63
C SER A 87 19.09 -5.06 24.24
N GLY A 88 17.87 -5.58 24.18
CA GLY A 88 17.17 -5.82 22.91
C GLY A 88 16.80 -4.53 22.20
N LYS A 89 16.36 -3.50 22.93
CA LYS A 89 16.14 -2.17 22.37
C LYS A 89 17.42 -1.56 21.79
N LYS A 90 18.53 -1.60 22.53
CA LYS A 90 19.84 -1.15 22.04
C LYS A 90 20.31 -1.91 20.80
N PHE A 91 20.05 -3.22 20.73
CA PHE A 91 20.36 -4.03 19.55
C PHE A 91 19.53 -3.56 18.33
N ILE A 92 18.22 -3.37 18.49
CA ILE A 92 17.35 -2.85 17.42
C ILE A 92 17.83 -1.47 16.97
N VAL A 93 18.14 -0.57 17.90
CA VAL A 93 18.69 0.76 17.58
C VAL A 93 20.02 0.65 16.84
N SER A 94 20.95 -0.22 17.26
CA SER A 94 22.20 -0.40 16.53
C SER A 94 22.01 -0.91 15.10
N LYS A 95 20.98 -1.74 14.86
CA LYS A 95 20.63 -2.24 13.52
C LYS A 95 20.00 -1.15 12.68
N LEU A 96 19.13 -0.34 13.27
CA LEU A 96 18.55 0.83 12.63
C LEU A 96 19.64 1.86 12.28
N GLU A 97 20.57 2.15 13.20
CA GLU A 97 21.74 3.00 12.95
C GLU A 97 22.63 2.45 11.83
N GLU A 98 22.88 1.14 11.80
CA GLU A 98 23.63 0.49 10.71
C GLU A 98 22.93 0.70 9.36
N LEU A 99 21.63 0.40 9.29
CA LEU A 99 20.81 0.60 8.08
C LEU A 99 20.81 2.06 7.63
N ILE A 100 20.60 2.98 8.56
CA ILE A 100 20.62 4.41 8.34
C ILE A 100 22.01 4.87 7.83
N SER A 101 23.10 4.40 8.43
CA SER A 101 24.47 4.72 8.00
C SER A 101 24.83 4.16 6.61
N THR A 102 24.10 3.13 6.16
CA THR A 102 24.28 2.55 4.82
C THR A 102 23.75 3.52 3.76
N TYR A 103 22.64 4.21 4.04
CA TYR A 103 22.11 5.29 3.18
C TYR A 103 23.10 6.45 3.04
N ASP A 104 23.74 6.89 4.13
CA ASP A 104 24.75 7.97 4.09
C ASP A 104 25.99 7.59 3.27
N LYS A 105 26.40 6.32 3.30
CA LYS A 105 27.56 5.82 2.52
C LYS A 105 27.27 5.72 1.03
N GLU A 106 26.09 5.25 0.65
CA GLU A 106 25.67 5.24 -0.77
C GLU A 106 25.57 6.68 -1.32
N ASN A 107 25.16 7.63 -0.49
CA ASN A 107 25.12 9.06 -0.85
C ASN A 107 26.52 9.68 -0.99
N LYS A 108 27.47 9.38 -0.10
CA LYS A 108 28.86 9.85 -0.25
C LYS A 108 29.52 9.33 -1.52
N MET A 109 29.19 8.11 -1.97
CA MET A 109 29.70 7.56 -3.23
C MET A 109 29.06 8.23 -4.45
N LYS A 110 27.80 8.68 -4.36
CA LYS A 110 27.13 9.44 -5.44
C LYS A 110 27.64 10.89 -5.53
N THR A 111 27.80 11.58 -4.41
CA THR A 111 28.34 12.96 -4.41
C THR A 111 29.81 13.00 -4.80
N SER A 112 30.62 11.99 -4.44
CA SER A 112 32.01 11.89 -4.95
C SER A 112 32.11 11.58 -6.44
N GLY A 113 31.06 11.01 -7.05
CA GLY A 113 31.00 10.76 -8.50
C GLY A 113 30.53 11.96 -9.32
N GLU A 114 29.84 12.91 -8.70
CA GLU A 114 29.43 14.18 -9.33
C GLU A 114 30.48 15.29 -9.17
N GLU A 115 31.29 15.25 -8.10
CA GLU A 115 32.38 16.22 -7.90
C GLU A 115 33.59 15.99 -8.85
N GLU A 116 33.79 14.79 -9.40
CA GLU A 116 34.86 14.54 -10.40
C GLU A 116 34.51 15.02 -11.83
N ASN A 117 33.25 15.42 -12.11
CA ASN A 117 32.83 15.83 -13.45
C ASN A 117 32.55 17.35 -13.61
N ASN A 118 32.72 18.16 -12.57
CA ASN A 118 32.43 19.61 -12.61
C ASN A 118 33.63 20.51 -12.27
N MET A 119 34.84 20.17 -12.75
CA MET A 119 35.91 21.16 -12.94
C MET A 119 35.82 21.77 -14.34
N ASN A 120 34.96 22.77 -14.52
CA ASN A 120 35.18 23.96 -15.37
C ASN A 120 33.90 24.80 -15.49
N MET A 121 33.72 25.80 -14.63
CA MET A 121 33.35 27.15 -15.07
C MET A 121 33.46 28.16 -13.92
N ASN A 122 34.00 29.33 -14.25
CA ASN A 122 34.42 30.39 -13.35
C ASN A 122 33.27 31.14 -12.66
N GLY A 123 33.49 31.42 -11.36
CA GLY A 123 33.40 32.77 -10.77
C GLY A 123 32.02 33.40 -10.54
N VAL A 124 31.66 33.63 -9.28
CA VAL A 124 31.34 34.95 -8.67
C VAL A 124 31.25 34.76 -7.13
N GLU A 125 31.97 35.60 -6.39
CA GLU A 125 31.93 35.72 -4.92
C GLU A 125 30.58 36.26 -4.41
N TYR A 126 30.14 35.82 -3.22
CA TYR A 126 29.64 36.75 -2.18
C TYR A 126 29.73 36.11 -0.79
N ASN A 127 30.43 36.80 0.11
CA ASN A 127 30.52 36.54 1.55
C ASN A 127 29.19 36.85 2.27
N ASP A 128 28.84 36.07 3.30
CA ASP A 128 28.78 36.66 4.65
C ASP A 128 28.68 35.64 5.78
N ASN A 129 29.57 35.85 6.76
CA ASN A 129 29.66 35.16 8.04
C ASN A 129 28.53 35.59 8.98
N LYS A 130 27.94 34.64 9.72
CA LYS A 130 27.62 34.89 11.13
C LYS A 130 27.47 33.61 11.96
N SER A 131 28.50 33.35 12.75
CA SER A 131 28.51 32.48 13.93
C SER A 131 27.54 32.99 15.00
N LEU A 132 26.80 32.11 15.69
CA LEU A 132 26.38 32.39 17.08
C LEU A 132 26.06 31.11 17.87
N SER A 133 27.05 30.74 18.69
CA SER A 133 27.02 30.25 20.08
C SER A 133 25.85 29.39 20.61
N PHE A 134 26.25 28.23 21.14
CA PHE A 134 25.54 27.30 22.01
C PHE A 134 25.03 27.92 23.33
N VAL A 135 23.82 27.51 23.76
CA VAL A 135 23.41 27.47 25.18
C VAL A 135 22.62 26.19 25.45
N ASN A 136 23.16 25.37 26.36
CA ASN A 136 22.55 24.16 26.91
C ASN A 136 21.56 24.48 28.05
N LYS A 137 20.38 23.85 28.09
CA LYS A 137 19.72 23.48 29.36
C LYS A 137 18.70 22.34 29.21
N LYS A 138 18.75 21.43 30.19
CA LYS A 138 18.06 20.14 30.32
C LYS A 138 16.64 20.25 30.92
N ASN A 139 15.70 19.39 30.47
CA ASN A 139 14.87 18.43 31.25
C ASN A 139 13.45 18.22 30.67
N GLY A 140 13.11 16.95 30.36
CA GLY A 140 11.84 16.27 30.68
C GLY A 140 10.52 16.62 29.96
N ASN A 141 9.95 15.59 29.30
CA ASN A 141 8.53 15.36 28.97
C ASN A 141 7.87 16.22 27.87
N LEU A 142 7.31 15.52 26.87
CA LEU A 142 6.43 16.06 25.83
C LEU A 142 5.19 16.73 26.46
N LYS A 143 5.24 18.05 26.60
CA LYS A 143 4.05 18.90 26.69
C LYS A 143 3.93 19.70 25.39
N VAL A 144 2.80 19.54 24.73
CA VAL A 144 2.37 20.34 23.59
C VAL A 144 2.21 21.79 24.05
N ASN A 145 2.83 22.73 23.33
CA ASN A 145 2.47 24.13 23.40
C ASN A 145 1.87 24.52 22.05
N ASN A 146 0.66 25.07 22.06
CA ASN A 146 0.02 25.68 20.91
C ASN A 146 0.79 26.95 20.53
N ASN A 147 1.83 26.80 19.72
CA ASN A 147 2.39 27.81 18.82
C ASN A 147 3.36 27.07 17.89
N TYR A 148 3.23 27.29 16.59
CA TYR A 148 4.03 26.66 15.54
C TYR A 148 5.54 26.85 15.78
N GLN A 149 6.18 25.86 16.40
CA GLN A 149 7.61 25.58 16.31
C GLN A 149 7.74 24.09 16.07
N VAL A 150 8.04 23.71 14.83
CA VAL A 150 8.42 22.35 14.46
C VAL A 150 9.72 22.04 15.21
N SER A 151 9.61 21.27 16.28
CA SER A 151 10.78 20.68 16.94
C SER A 151 11.36 19.66 15.95
N TYR A 152 12.54 19.95 15.41
CA TYR A 152 13.28 19.03 14.56
C TYR A 152 13.71 17.81 15.39
N SER A 153 12.88 16.77 15.41
CA SER A 153 13.26 15.45 15.90
C SER A 153 14.08 14.76 14.82
N ASN A 154 15.31 14.39 15.16
CA ASN A 154 16.24 13.71 14.27
C ASN A 154 16.12 12.19 14.49
N ILE A 155 15.63 11.41 13.51
CA ILE A 155 15.53 9.95 13.51
C ILE A 155 16.92 9.30 13.62
N PHE A 156 17.96 10.06 13.33
CA PHE A 156 19.35 9.66 13.46
C PHE A 156 19.88 9.88 14.89
N ASP A 157 19.09 10.47 15.81
CA ASP A 157 19.43 10.56 17.24
C ASP A 157 19.06 9.27 17.98
N THR A 158 20.05 8.58 18.54
CA THR A 158 19.90 7.37 19.35
C THR A 158 18.86 7.54 20.47
N LYS A 159 18.76 8.72 21.09
CA LYS A 159 17.76 8.96 22.14
C LYS A 159 16.34 8.98 21.56
N PHE A 160 16.14 9.65 20.43
CA PHE A 160 14.88 9.67 19.71
C PHE A 160 14.44 8.25 19.30
N LEU A 161 15.37 7.46 18.76
CA LEU A 161 15.14 6.07 18.35
C LEU A 161 14.67 5.21 19.53
N MET A 162 15.31 5.36 20.71
CA MET A 162 14.92 4.63 21.91
C MET A 162 13.54 5.05 22.43
N ASP A 163 13.21 6.34 22.36
CA ASP A 163 11.93 6.87 22.82
C ASP A 163 10.76 6.52 21.88
N ASN A 164 11.03 6.19 20.60
CA ASN A 164 10.02 5.94 19.56
C ASN A 164 10.18 4.59 18.83
N LEU A 165 10.79 3.61 19.51
CA LEU A 165 11.31 2.39 18.89
C LEU A 165 10.27 1.57 18.11
N GLU A 166 9.04 1.51 18.60
CA GLU A 166 7.93 0.81 17.92
C GLU A 166 7.60 1.46 16.57
N THR A 167 7.36 2.77 16.55
CA THR A 167 7.04 3.52 15.33
C THR A 167 8.19 3.49 14.33
N VAL A 168 9.44 3.56 14.80
CA VAL A 168 10.61 3.45 13.92
C VAL A 168 10.72 2.06 13.30
N ASN A 169 10.49 1.00 14.07
CA ASN A 169 10.48 -0.35 13.55
C ASN A 169 9.36 -0.56 12.51
N LEU A 170 8.17 -0.02 12.77
CA LEU A 170 7.05 -0.05 11.82
C LEU A 170 7.37 0.72 10.54
N PHE A 171 8.03 1.87 10.64
CA PHE A 171 8.49 2.60 9.47
C PHE A 171 9.50 1.79 8.67
N TYR A 172 10.45 1.13 9.33
CA TYR A 172 11.42 0.26 8.65
C TYR A 172 10.76 -0.89 7.89
N ILE A 173 9.77 -1.56 8.50
CA ILE A 173 8.98 -2.60 7.83
C ILE A 173 8.24 -2.00 6.63
N PHE A 174 7.59 -0.84 6.80
CA PHE A 174 6.92 -0.11 5.73
C PHE A 174 7.85 0.18 4.54
N LEU A 175 9.10 0.60 4.78
CA LEU A 175 10.07 0.85 3.71
C LEU A 175 10.36 -0.41 2.89
N LYS A 176 10.55 -1.54 3.58
CA LYS A 176 10.82 -2.83 2.94
C LYS A 176 9.63 -3.34 2.13
N GLU A 177 8.45 -3.39 2.74
CA GLU A 177 7.24 -3.92 2.11
C GLU A 177 6.81 -3.11 0.89
N ASN A 178 7.05 -1.79 0.92
CA ASN A 178 6.63 -0.87 -0.13
C ASN A 178 7.78 -0.44 -1.06
N ASN A 179 8.95 -1.07 -0.94
CA ASN A 179 10.16 -0.78 -1.71
C ASN A 179 10.53 0.72 -1.75
N LYS A 180 10.35 1.42 -0.62
CA LYS A 180 10.60 2.87 -0.52
C LYS A 180 12.09 3.13 -0.36
N LYS A 181 12.58 4.10 -1.13
CA LYS A 181 13.93 4.65 -1.02
C LYS A 181 13.83 6.17 -1.11
N TYR A 182 14.63 6.86 -0.30
CA TYR A 182 14.68 8.32 -0.29
C TYR A 182 16.10 8.79 -0.60
N GLU A 183 16.21 9.91 -1.30
CA GLU A 183 17.49 10.43 -1.77
C GLU A 183 18.34 11.01 -0.64
N THR A 184 17.71 11.69 0.32
CA THR A 184 18.41 12.38 1.40
C THR A 184 17.91 11.97 2.78
N SER A 185 18.77 12.18 3.79
CA SER A 185 18.44 12.02 5.20
C SER A 185 17.28 12.92 5.63
N GLU A 186 17.24 14.14 5.11
CA GLU A 186 16.19 15.12 5.38
C GLU A 186 14.85 14.66 4.81
N GLU A 187 14.84 14.07 3.61
CA GLU A 187 13.62 13.51 3.02
C GLU A 187 13.15 12.29 3.80
N MET A 188 14.06 11.39 4.20
CA MET A 188 13.70 10.25 5.06
C MET A 188 13.10 10.71 6.39
N GLN A 189 13.66 11.75 7.01
CA GLN A 189 13.12 12.34 8.23
C GLN A 189 11.70 12.87 8.02
N LYS A 190 11.49 13.64 6.94
CA LYS A 190 10.17 14.17 6.59
C LYS A 190 9.16 13.03 6.41
N ARG A 191 9.54 11.99 5.68
CA ARG A 191 8.71 10.81 5.39
C ARG A 191 8.36 10.03 6.65
N PHE A 192 9.31 9.88 7.57
CA PHE A 192 9.07 9.27 8.87
C PHE A 192 8.08 10.08 9.73
N ASN A 193 8.21 11.41 9.75
CA ASN A 193 7.28 12.26 10.51
C ASN A 193 5.85 12.11 9.98
N ILE A 194 5.68 12.17 8.66
CA ILE A 194 4.38 11.96 8.00
C ILE A 194 3.83 10.56 8.30
N PHE A 195 4.67 9.52 8.17
CA PHE A 195 4.31 8.14 8.51
C PHE A 195 3.82 8.01 9.95
N SER A 196 4.54 8.62 10.90
CA SER A 196 4.20 8.58 12.32
C SER A 196 2.87 9.26 12.61
N GLU A 197 2.59 10.39 11.97
CA GLU A 197 1.31 11.09 12.08
C GLU A 197 0.15 10.26 11.51
N ASN A 198 0.33 9.68 10.33
CA ASN A 198 -0.67 8.82 9.69
C ASN A 198 -0.92 7.55 10.52
N TYR A 199 0.13 6.92 11.04
CA TYR A 199 0.03 5.76 11.93
C TYR A 199 -0.80 6.08 13.18
N LYS A 200 -0.51 7.21 13.83
CA LYS A 200 -1.28 7.67 15.00
C LYS A 200 -2.75 7.89 14.67
N LYS A 201 -3.08 8.48 13.52
CA LYS A 201 -4.48 8.66 13.07
C LYS A 201 -5.17 7.31 12.87
N ILE A 202 -4.48 6.33 12.29
CA ILE A 202 -4.98 4.96 12.10
C ILE A 202 -5.29 4.30 13.45
N GLU A 203 -4.36 4.37 14.40
CA GLU A 203 -4.57 3.79 15.74
C GLU A 203 -5.74 4.45 16.48
N LEU A 204 -5.84 5.78 16.44
CA LEU A 204 -6.92 6.51 17.08
C LEU A 204 -8.28 6.14 16.48
N HIS A 205 -8.36 5.98 15.15
CA HIS A 205 -9.57 5.51 14.49
C HIS A 205 -9.94 4.08 14.90
N ASN A 206 -8.98 3.16 14.89
CA ASN A 206 -9.23 1.75 15.15
C ASN A 206 -9.64 1.46 16.60
N LYS A 207 -9.35 2.38 17.54
CA LYS A 207 -9.80 2.37 18.94
C LYS A 207 -11.26 2.80 19.13
N LYS A 208 -11.90 3.42 18.12
CA LYS A 208 -13.33 3.75 18.18
C LYS A 208 -14.16 2.47 18.17
N THR A 209 -15.12 2.36 19.08
CA THR A 209 -16.03 1.20 19.19
C THR A 209 -17.17 1.25 18.17
N ASN A 210 -17.51 2.43 17.66
CA ASN A 210 -18.67 2.68 16.81
C ASN A 210 -18.35 2.85 15.31
N SER A 211 -17.12 2.58 14.86
CA SER A 211 -16.79 2.66 13.43
C SER A 211 -17.02 1.32 12.75
N LEU A 212 -17.70 1.37 11.59
CA LEU A 212 -18.01 0.20 10.77
C LEU A 212 -16.86 -0.23 9.84
N TYR A 213 -15.78 0.55 9.78
CA TYR A 213 -14.57 0.20 9.03
C TYR A 213 -13.30 0.30 9.88
N LYS A 214 -12.27 -0.41 9.43
CA LYS A 214 -10.92 -0.32 9.95
C LYS A 214 -10.01 0.39 8.96
N ARG A 215 -9.05 1.10 9.52
CA ARG A 215 -7.94 1.68 8.78
C ARG A 215 -6.71 0.79 8.91
N GLY A 216 -5.84 0.84 7.91
CA GLY A 216 -4.59 0.10 7.89
C GLY A 216 -3.50 0.89 7.21
N MET A 217 -2.27 0.73 7.70
CA MET A 217 -1.11 1.27 7.02
C MET A 217 -0.96 0.60 5.64
N ASN A 218 -0.58 1.39 4.64
CA ASN A 218 -0.35 0.94 3.27
C ASN A 218 0.67 1.85 2.59
N LYS A 219 0.93 1.65 1.29
CA LYS A 219 1.94 2.39 0.50
C LYS A 219 1.85 3.92 0.50
N PHE A 220 0.72 4.49 0.96
CA PHE A 220 0.50 5.93 1.10
C PHE A 220 0.93 6.48 2.48
N GLY A 221 1.41 5.62 3.38
CA GLY A 221 1.75 5.97 4.75
C GLY A 221 2.68 7.16 4.91
N ASP A 222 3.62 7.33 3.98
CA ASP A 222 4.63 8.39 3.97
C ASP A 222 4.21 9.65 3.18
N LEU A 223 2.95 9.77 2.77
CA LEU A 223 2.43 10.92 2.03
C LEU A 223 1.60 11.84 2.91
N SER A 224 1.81 13.16 2.75
CA SER A 224 0.90 14.15 3.33
C SER A 224 -0.46 14.10 2.61
N PRO A 225 -1.54 14.61 3.23
CA PRO A 225 -2.82 14.83 2.55
C PRO A 225 -2.70 15.53 1.19
N GLU A 226 -1.90 16.58 1.11
CA GLU A 226 -1.69 17.37 -0.10
C GLU A 226 -0.92 16.58 -1.16
N GLU A 227 0.13 15.85 -0.76
CA GLU A 227 0.89 14.97 -1.66
C GLU A 227 0.02 13.82 -2.19
N PHE A 228 -0.85 13.25 -1.35
CA PHE A 228 -1.79 12.21 -1.77
C PHE A 228 -2.82 12.76 -2.77
N ARG A 229 -3.51 13.86 -2.43
CA ARG A 229 -4.53 14.45 -3.30
C ARG A 229 -3.98 14.84 -4.67
N SER A 230 -2.83 15.49 -4.70
CA SER A 230 -2.23 15.98 -5.95
C SER A 230 -1.74 14.88 -6.89
N LYS A 231 -1.42 13.68 -6.37
CA LYS A 231 -0.90 12.55 -7.15
C LYS A 231 -1.94 11.50 -7.52
N TYR A 232 -2.95 11.29 -6.67
CA TYR A 232 -3.88 10.17 -6.80
C TYR A 232 -5.32 10.57 -7.07
N LEU A 233 -5.72 11.82 -6.76
CA LEU A 233 -7.12 12.28 -6.83
C LEU A 233 -7.29 13.35 -7.92
N ASN A 234 -6.90 13.00 -9.15
CA ASN A 234 -6.87 13.92 -10.29
C ASN A 234 -8.05 13.72 -11.26
N LEU A 235 -9.21 13.21 -10.80
CA LEU A 235 -10.42 13.25 -11.62
C LEU A 235 -10.90 14.70 -11.73
N LYS A 236 -11.23 15.11 -12.96
CA LYS A 236 -11.95 16.35 -13.23
C LYS A 236 -13.42 16.00 -13.47
N THR A 237 -14.32 16.85 -12.99
CA THR A 237 -15.77 16.71 -13.19
C THR A 237 -16.34 17.91 -13.93
N HIS A 238 -17.40 17.67 -14.68
CA HIS A 238 -18.17 18.71 -15.35
C HIS A 238 -18.92 19.55 -14.32
N SER A 239 -18.99 20.86 -14.54
CA SER A 239 -19.79 21.72 -13.68
C SER A 239 -21.27 21.42 -13.91
N PRO A 240 -22.09 21.25 -12.85
CA PRO A 240 -23.53 21.02 -12.98
C PRO A 240 -24.25 22.11 -13.81
N PHE A 241 -23.67 23.31 -13.86
CA PHE A 241 -24.23 24.48 -14.54
C PHE A 241 -23.73 24.68 -15.98
N LYS A 242 -22.78 23.86 -16.47
CA LYS A 242 -22.23 23.97 -17.85
C LYS A 242 -22.89 23.03 -18.86
N THR A 243 -23.79 22.15 -18.42
CA THR A 243 -24.45 21.12 -19.25
C THR A 243 -25.43 21.65 -20.30
N LEU A 244 -25.68 22.97 -20.33
CA LEU A 244 -26.59 23.59 -21.31
C LEU A 244 -25.97 23.84 -22.69
N SER A 245 -24.66 23.61 -22.91
CA SER A 245 -24.00 24.05 -24.17
C SER A 245 -23.00 23.07 -24.80
N SER A 246 -22.77 21.88 -24.24
CA SER A 246 -21.82 20.92 -24.83
C SER A 246 -22.56 19.62 -25.14
N SER A 247 -22.94 19.43 -26.40
CA SER A 247 -23.45 18.14 -26.88
C SER A 247 -22.34 17.11 -26.72
N MET A 248 -22.58 16.07 -25.92
CA MET A 248 -21.70 14.91 -25.81
C MET A 248 -21.98 13.99 -27.02
N PRO A 249 -21.12 13.96 -28.04
CA PRO A 249 -21.48 13.46 -29.37
C PRO A 249 -21.75 11.95 -29.42
N TYR A 250 -21.19 11.20 -28.46
CA TYR A 250 -21.32 9.74 -28.37
C TYR A 250 -22.18 9.28 -27.20
N GLU A 251 -22.81 10.20 -26.48
CA GLU A 251 -23.73 9.85 -25.40
C GLU A 251 -25.09 9.44 -25.99
N VAL A 252 -25.60 8.29 -25.54
CA VAL A 252 -26.92 7.77 -25.93
C VAL A 252 -27.90 7.79 -24.77
N ASN A 253 -29.20 7.78 -25.08
CA ASN A 253 -30.25 7.82 -24.07
C ASN A 253 -30.30 6.54 -23.22
N TYR A 254 -30.44 6.69 -21.90
CA TYR A 254 -30.51 5.57 -20.96
C TYR A 254 -31.66 4.60 -21.23
N GLU A 255 -32.86 5.10 -21.51
CA GLU A 255 -34.05 4.27 -21.69
C GLU A 255 -33.94 3.42 -22.97
N ASP A 256 -33.38 3.97 -24.05
CA ASP A 256 -33.14 3.22 -25.28
C ASP A 256 -32.17 2.05 -25.05
N VAL A 257 -31.10 2.31 -24.28
CA VAL A 257 -30.08 1.30 -23.98
C VAL A 257 -30.62 0.23 -23.03
N ILE A 258 -31.25 0.62 -21.91
CA ILE A 258 -31.70 -0.34 -20.91
C ILE A 258 -32.78 -1.27 -21.45
N ASN A 259 -33.70 -0.77 -22.29
CA ASN A 259 -34.75 -1.57 -22.93
C ASN A 259 -34.21 -2.63 -23.89
N LYS A 260 -32.99 -2.47 -24.43
CA LYS A 260 -32.30 -3.50 -25.24
C LYS A 260 -31.83 -4.68 -24.38
N TYR A 261 -31.37 -4.44 -23.16
CA TYR A 261 -30.71 -5.46 -22.32
C TYR A 261 -31.57 -6.02 -21.19
N LYS A 262 -32.55 -5.26 -20.71
CA LYS A 262 -33.43 -5.66 -19.62
C LYS A 262 -34.68 -6.37 -20.17
N PRO A 263 -34.95 -7.63 -19.79
CA PRO A 263 -36.21 -8.28 -20.15
C PRO A 263 -37.42 -7.53 -19.59
N ALA A 264 -38.51 -7.47 -20.35
CA ALA A 264 -39.71 -6.68 -19.99
C ALA A 264 -40.37 -7.13 -18.67
N ASP A 265 -40.27 -8.42 -18.34
CA ASP A 265 -40.80 -9.04 -17.12
C ASP A 265 -39.77 -9.11 -15.97
N ALA A 266 -38.55 -8.58 -16.18
CA ALA A 266 -37.47 -8.73 -15.23
C ALA A 266 -37.75 -7.96 -13.93
N LYS A 267 -37.76 -8.70 -12.81
CA LYS A 267 -37.80 -8.13 -11.46
C LYS A 267 -36.37 -7.92 -10.96
N LEU A 268 -36.04 -6.67 -10.62
CA LEU A 268 -34.74 -6.34 -10.06
C LEU A 268 -34.66 -6.82 -8.60
N ASP A 269 -33.83 -7.81 -8.34
CA ASP A 269 -33.40 -8.13 -6.98
C ASP A 269 -32.47 -7.01 -6.47
N ARG A 270 -32.90 -6.31 -5.42
CA ARG A 270 -32.19 -5.17 -4.85
C ARG A 270 -31.26 -5.56 -3.69
N ILE A 271 -31.22 -6.83 -3.30
CA ILE A 271 -30.47 -7.30 -2.14
C ILE A 271 -28.99 -7.41 -2.43
N ALA A 272 -28.60 -8.19 -3.44
CA ALA A 272 -27.19 -8.37 -3.78
C ALA A 272 -26.99 -8.73 -5.25
N TYR A 273 -25.92 -8.20 -5.83
CA TYR A 273 -25.41 -8.60 -7.12
C TYR A 273 -23.93 -8.20 -7.24
N ASP A 274 -23.06 -9.12 -7.65
CA ASP A 274 -21.61 -8.90 -7.67
C ASP A 274 -21.00 -9.46 -8.97
N TRP A 275 -20.58 -8.57 -9.87
CA TRP A 275 -19.98 -8.97 -11.14
C TRP A 275 -18.67 -9.75 -11.01
N ARG A 276 -17.98 -9.65 -9.87
CA ARG A 276 -16.76 -10.44 -9.61
C ARG A 276 -17.09 -11.94 -9.59
N LEU A 277 -18.27 -12.30 -9.09
CA LEU A 277 -18.75 -13.68 -9.04
C LEU A 277 -19.31 -14.17 -10.38
N HIS A 278 -19.55 -13.25 -11.33
CA HIS A 278 -20.11 -13.53 -12.64
C HIS A 278 -19.11 -13.31 -13.78
N GLY A 279 -17.81 -13.23 -13.47
CA GLY A 279 -16.74 -13.07 -14.46
C GLY A 279 -16.78 -11.75 -15.22
N GLY A 280 -17.46 -10.73 -14.69
CA GLY A 280 -17.63 -9.42 -15.34
C GLY A 280 -16.60 -8.37 -14.92
N VAL A 281 -15.57 -8.74 -14.14
CA VAL A 281 -14.57 -7.81 -13.60
C VAL A 281 -13.17 -8.40 -13.73
N THR A 282 -12.25 -7.65 -14.33
CA THR A 282 -10.82 -7.99 -14.44
C THR A 282 -10.09 -7.83 -13.10
N PRO A 283 -8.85 -8.35 -12.95
CA PRO A 283 -8.03 -8.12 -11.76
C PRO A 283 -7.88 -6.63 -11.40
N VAL A 284 -7.64 -6.34 -10.12
CA VAL A 284 -7.31 -4.98 -9.65
C VAL A 284 -5.95 -4.59 -10.21
N LYS A 285 -5.86 -3.36 -10.73
CA LYS A 285 -4.63 -2.75 -11.24
C LYS A 285 -4.17 -1.62 -10.32
N ASP A 286 -3.02 -1.04 -10.64
CA ASP A 286 -2.38 0.01 -9.85
C ASP A 286 -1.95 1.19 -10.75
N GLN A 287 -2.54 2.37 -10.52
CA GLN A 287 -2.19 3.61 -11.21
C GLN A 287 -0.85 4.20 -10.76
N ALA A 288 -0.21 3.60 -9.75
CA ALA A 288 1.08 4.02 -9.21
C ALA A 288 1.12 5.56 -8.98
N LEU A 289 2.14 6.27 -9.44
CA LEU A 289 2.35 7.70 -9.10
C LEU A 289 1.67 8.69 -10.07
N CYS A 290 0.78 8.22 -10.93
CA CYS A 290 0.15 9.02 -11.98
C CYS A 290 -1.33 9.27 -11.66
N GLY A 291 -1.78 10.52 -11.83
CA GLY A 291 -3.17 10.96 -11.68
C GLY A 291 -4.09 10.49 -12.81
N SER A 292 -4.11 9.18 -13.04
CA SER A 292 -4.75 8.51 -14.18
C SER A 292 -5.98 7.68 -13.80
N CYS A 293 -6.57 7.90 -12.61
CA CYS A 293 -7.77 7.17 -12.19
C CYS A 293 -8.92 7.23 -13.23
N TRP A 294 -9.04 8.35 -13.93
CA TRP A 294 -9.98 8.54 -15.05
C TRP A 294 -9.77 7.50 -16.16
N ALA A 295 -8.52 7.15 -16.47
CA ALA A 295 -8.19 6.13 -17.48
C ALA A 295 -8.50 4.73 -16.93
N PHE A 296 -8.05 4.40 -15.71
CA PHE A 296 -8.31 3.08 -15.09
C PHE A 296 -9.79 2.78 -14.91
N SER A 297 -10.58 3.76 -14.48
CA SER A 297 -12.03 3.61 -14.32
C SER A 297 -12.71 3.34 -15.66
N SER A 298 -12.35 4.14 -16.68
CA SER A 298 -12.94 4.03 -18.02
C SER A 298 -12.54 2.71 -18.68
N VAL A 299 -11.24 2.39 -18.72
CA VAL A 299 -10.71 1.14 -19.27
C VAL A 299 -11.31 -0.07 -18.59
N GLY A 300 -11.33 -0.14 -17.25
CA GLY A 300 -11.88 -1.30 -16.55
C GLY A 300 -13.39 -1.48 -16.78
N SER A 301 -14.15 -0.42 -17.06
CA SER A 301 -15.54 -0.55 -17.47
C SER A 301 -15.69 -1.10 -18.90
N VAL A 302 -14.77 -0.77 -19.81
CA VAL A 302 -14.70 -1.36 -21.16
C VAL A 302 -14.31 -2.84 -21.06
N GLU A 303 -13.29 -3.19 -20.28
CA GLU A 303 -12.91 -4.58 -20.03
C GLU A 303 -14.10 -5.40 -19.49
N SER A 304 -14.90 -4.80 -18.61
CA SER A 304 -16.12 -5.42 -18.08
C SER A 304 -17.17 -5.68 -19.17
N GLN A 305 -17.35 -4.75 -20.12
CA GLN A 305 -18.25 -4.97 -21.27
C GLN A 305 -17.76 -6.12 -22.16
N TYR A 306 -16.47 -6.19 -22.45
CA TYR A 306 -15.88 -7.29 -23.21
C TYR A 306 -16.05 -8.63 -22.47
N ALA A 307 -15.84 -8.65 -21.16
CA ALA A 307 -16.07 -9.83 -20.34
C ALA A 307 -17.52 -10.33 -20.41
N ILE A 308 -18.49 -9.41 -20.31
CA ILE A 308 -19.91 -9.79 -20.30
C ILE A 308 -20.43 -10.16 -21.69
N ARG A 309 -20.08 -9.37 -22.71
CA ARG A 309 -20.67 -9.46 -24.06
C ARG A 309 -19.85 -10.33 -25.02
N LYS A 310 -18.52 -10.31 -24.94
CA LYS A 310 -17.63 -11.14 -25.76
C LYS A 310 -17.15 -12.42 -25.06
N LYS A 311 -17.50 -12.60 -23.77
CA LYS A 311 -17.16 -13.79 -22.97
C LYS A 311 -15.66 -14.05 -22.86
N GLY A 312 -14.85 -12.98 -22.78
CA GLY A 312 -13.41 -13.07 -22.59
C GLY A 312 -12.89 -11.98 -21.64
N LEU A 313 -11.88 -12.32 -20.82
CA LEU A 313 -11.19 -11.35 -19.97
C LEU A 313 -10.04 -10.72 -20.76
N PHE A 314 -10.32 -9.56 -21.34
CA PHE A 314 -9.34 -8.77 -22.06
C PHE A 314 -8.78 -7.71 -21.11
N LEU A 315 -7.46 -7.50 -21.16
CA LEU A 315 -6.78 -6.42 -20.45
C LEU A 315 -6.36 -5.37 -21.47
N PHE A 316 -6.85 -4.14 -21.31
CA PHE A 316 -6.57 -3.03 -22.22
C PHE A 316 -5.59 -2.04 -21.61
N SER A 317 -5.00 -1.21 -22.46
CA SER A 317 -3.99 -0.23 -22.06
C SER A 317 -4.59 1.05 -21.50
N GLU A 318 -4.36 1.31 -20.21
CA GLU A 318 -4.54 2.66 -19.65
C GLU A 318 -3.48 3.63 -20.14
N GLN A 319 -2.25 3.16 -20.43
CA GLN A 319 -1.14 4.01 -20.84
C GLN A 319 -1.40 4.68 -22.19
N GLU A 320 -2.02 3.95 -23.12
CA GLU A 320 -2.42 4.54 -24.39
C GLU A 320 -3.31 5.78 -24.18
N LEU A 321 -4.26 5.74 -23.24
CA LEU A 321 -5.06 6.93 -22.94
C LEU A 321 -4.24 8.01 -22.26
N VAL A 322 -3.34 7.64 -21.33
CA VAL A 322 -2.47 8.61 -20.66
C VAL A 322 -1.62 9.39 -21.68
N ASP A 323 -1.14 8.73 -22.73
CA ASP A 323 -0.24 9.32 -23.73
C ASP A 323 -0.99 9.95 -24.92
N CYS A 324 -2.08 9.33 -25.39
CA CYS A 324 -2.74 9.66 -26.66
C CYS A 324 -4.07 10.42 -26.52
N SER A 325 -4.63 10.52 -25.32
CA SER A 325 -5.88 11.28 -25.10
C SER A 325 -5.64 12.77 -25.33
N ILE A 326 -6.24 13.32 -26.38
CA ILE A 326 -6.15 14.77 -26.69
C ILE A 326 -7.14 15.60 -25.86
N LYS A 327 -8.17 14.97 -25.29
CA LYS A 327 -9.18 15.64 -24.45
C LYS A 327 -8.87 15.56 -22.95
N ASN A 328 -7.89 14.74 -22.54
CA ASN A 328 -7.40 14.67 -21.15
C ASN A 328 -5.95 15.15 -21.04
N ASN A 329 -5.41 15.11 -19.82
CA ASN A 329 -4.11 15.70 -19.50
C ASN A 329 -3.15 14.67 -18.91
N GLY A 330 -3.21 13.42 -19.39
CA GLY A 330 -2.39 12.32 -18.89
C GLY A 330 -2.44 12.19 -17.36
N CYS A 331 -1.26 12.22 -16.72
CA CYS A 331 -1.13 12.15 -15.26
C CYS A 331 -1.58 13.41 -14.51
N TYR A 332 -1.86 14.52 -15.19
CA TYR A 332 -2.42 15.73 -14.56
C TYR A 332 -3.95 15.67 -14.45
N GLY A 333 -4.56 14.55 -14.83
CA GLY A 333 -5.97 14.30 -14.65
C GLY A 333 -6.82 14.42 -15.91
N GLY A 334 -8.06 13.98 -15.77
CA GLY A 334 -8.98 13.82 -16.89
C GLY A 334 -10.41 13.59 -16.46
N TYR A 335 -11.29 13.44 -17.44
CA TYR A 335 -12.72 13.19 -17.33
C TYR A 335 -13.03 11.79 -17.85
N ILE A 336 -13.99 11.10 -17.23
CA ILE A 336 -14.44 9.76 -17.67
C ILE A 336 -15.01 9.84 -19.10
N THR A 337 -15.84 10.84 -19.38
CA THR A 337 -16.45 11.00 -20.71
C THR A 337 -15.41 11.21 -21.80
N ASN A 338 -14.45 12.11 -21.59
CA ASN A 338 -13.38 12.39 -22.55
C ASN A 338 -12.56 11.13 -22.84
N ALA A 339 -12.36 10.26 -21.86
CA ALA A 339 -11.69 8.99 -22.06
C ALA A 339 -12.48 8.10 -23.05
N PHE A 340 -13.79 7.96 -22.87
CA PHE A 340 -14.62 7.19 -23.82
C PHE A 340 -14.64 7.80 -25.21
N GLU A 341 -14.75 9.12 -25.32
CA GLU A 341 -14.74 9.75 -26.63
C GLU A 341 -13.39 9.58 -27.33
N ASP A 342 -12.27 9.72 -26.62
CA ASP A 342 -10.95 9.48 -27.20
C ASP A 342 -10.76 8.00 -27.58
N MET A 343 -11.30 7.05 -26.80
CA MET A 343 -11.31 5.62 -27.21
C MET A 343 -12.06 5.41 -28.54
N ILE A 344 -13.15 6.14 -28.77
CA ILE A 344 -13.93 6.07 -30.01
C ILE A 344 -13.16 6.72 -31.16
N ASP A 345 -12.64 7.94 -30.93
CA ASP A 345 -11.94 8.74 -31.94
C ASP A 345 -10.60 8.10 -32.35
N LEU A 346 -9.92 7.39 -31.44
CA LEU A 346 -8.71 6.60 -31.71
C LEU A 346 -8.97 5.29 -32.47
N GLY A 347 -10.23 4.92 -32.68
CA GLY A 347 -10.60 3.66 -33.32
C GLY A 347 -10.39 2.43 -32.43
N GLY A 348 -10.41 2.61 -31.11
CA GLY A 348 -10.27 1.57 -30.10
C GLY A 348 -8.95 1.58 -29.33
N LEU A 349 -8.87 0.73 -28.32
CA LEU A 349 -7.74 0.58 -27.42
C LEU A 349 -6.85 -0.60 -27.77
N CYS A 350 -5.58 -0.50 -27.41
CA CYS A 350 -4.61 -1.58 -27.48
C CYS A 350 -4.72 -2.49 -26.27
N SER A 351 -4.20 -3.70 -26.39
CA SER A 351 -4.05 -4.57 -25.23
C SER A 351 -3.02 -4.01 -24.26
N GLN A 352 -3.13 -4.34 -22.97
CA GLN A 352 -2.14 -3.99 -21.95
C GLN A 352 -0.74 -4.55 -22.29
N ASN A 353 -0.67 -5.67 -23.02
CA ASN A 353 0.62 -6.27 -23.42
C ASN A 353 1.28 -5.49 -24.55
N ASP A 354 0.49 -4.99 -25.49
CA ASP A 354 0.98 -4.20 -26.63
C ASP A 354 1.44 -2.81 -26.18
N TYR A 355 0.73 -2.20 -25.23
CA TYR A 355 1.05 -0.87 -24.68
C TYR A 355 1.04 -0.90 -23.14
N PRO A 356 2.12 -1.34 -22.48
CA PRO A 356 2.18 -1.51 -21.04
C PRO A 356 2.13 -0.20 -20.24
N TYR A 357 1.66 -0.30 -18.99
CA TYR A 357 1.60 0.84 -18.06
C TYR A 357 2.95 1.13 -17.40
N VAL A 358 3.42 2.38 -17.48
CA VAL A 358 4.74 2.80 -16.97
C VAL A 358 4.67 3.92 -15.92
N SER A 359 3.47 4.42 -15.59
CA SER A 359 3.22 5.40 -14.50
C SER A 359 3.95 6.76 -14.59
N ASN A 360 4.70 7.04 -15.66
CA ASN A 360 5.46 8.28 -15.83
C ASN A 360 4.67 9.31 -16.66
N LEU A 361 5.10 10.59 -16.61
CA LEU A 361 4.59 11.67 -17.46
C LEU A 361 4.63 11.23 -18.94
N PRO A 362 3.63 11.63 -19.75
CA PRO A 362 3.27 10.89 -20.95
C PRO A 362 4.49 10.64 -21.83
N GLU A 363 4.67 9.37 -22.19
CA GLU A 363 5.56 9.06 -23.29
C GLU A 363 4.94 9.63 -24.58
N THR A 364 5.74 9.77 -25.62
CA THR A 364 5.19 10.20 -26.91
C THR A 364 4.17 9.16 -27.38
N CYS A 365 2.90 9.57 -27.55
CA CYS A 365 1.84 8.70 -28.05
C CYS A 365 2.31 7.86 -29.23
N ASN A 366 2.27 6.53 -29.08
CA ASN A 366 2.79 5.59 -30.08
C ASN A 366 1.76 4.55 -30.49
N LEU A 367 0.82 4.95 -31.35
CA LEU A 367 -0.23 4.07 -31.88
C LEU A 367 0.29 2.86 -32.69
N LYS A 368 1.57 2.85 -33.08
CA LYS A 368 2.17 1.73 -33.84
C LYS A 368 2.45 0.50 -32.98
N GLN A 369 2.43 0.62 -31.64
CA GLN A 369 2.63 -0.52 -30.73
C GLN A 369 1.47 -1.51 -30.75
N CYS A 370 0.34 -1.14 -31.35
CA CYS A 370 -0.92 -1.84 -31.21
C CYS A 370 -1.15 -2.83 -32.35
N ASN A 371 -1.22 -4.13 -32.00
CA ASN A 371 -1.46 -5.19 -32.97
C ASN A 371 -2.95 -5.28 -33.33
N GLU A 372 -3.80 -5.24 -32.30
CA GLU A 372 -5.25 -5.28 -32.42
C GLU A 372 -5.88 -4.10 -31.66
N LYS A 373 -6.99 -3.59 -32.17
CA LYS A 373 -7.75 -2.48 -31.57
C LYS A 373 -9.13 -2.94 -31.12
N TYR A 374 -9.48 -2.62 -29.88
CA TYR A 374 -10.73 -2.97 -29.24
C TYR A 374 -11.61 -1.74 -29.10
N THR A 375 -12.69 -1.69 -29.87
CA THR A 375 -13.54 -0.50 -30.01
C THR A 375 -14.66 -0.45 -28.99
N ILE A 376 -15.06 0.76 -28.63
CA ILE A 376 -16.41 1.08 -28.13
C ILE A 376 -17.12 1.95 -29.17
N LYS A 377 -18.45 2.04 -29.12
CA LYS A 377 -19.28 2.78 -30.10
C LYS A 377 -19.90 4.04 -29.52
N SER A 378 -20.28 3.96 -28.26
CA SER A 378 -20.97 5.03 -27.53
C SER A 378 -20.83 4.76 -26.03
N TYR A 379 -21.39 5.65 -25.23
CA TYR A 379 -21.55 5.44 -23.80
C TYR A 379 -22.90 6.00 -23.34
N VAL A 380 -23.35 5.55 -22.18
CA VAL A 380 -24.62 5.96 -21.60
C VAL A 380 -24.38 6.53 -20.21
N SER A 381 -24.98 7.70 -19.93
CA SER A 381 -25.05 8.27 -18.58
C SER A 381 -26.10 7.53 -17.77
N ILE A 382 -25.76 7.14 -16.54
CA ILE A 382 -26.63 6.36 -15.66
C ILE A 382 -27.36 7.31 -14.69
N PRO A 383 -28.70 7.36 -14.71
CA PRO A 383 -29.45 8.17 -13.76
C PRO A 383 -29.22 7.74 -12.31
N ASP A 384 -29.28 8.70 -11.39
CA ASP A 384 -28.97 8.49 -9.97
C ASP A 384 -29.77 7.35 -9.31
N ASP A 385 -31.04 7.19 -9.68
CA ASP A 385 -31.95 6.19 -9.13
C ASP A 385 -31.84 4.81 -9.83
N LYS A 386 -30.94 4.67 -10.82
CA LYS A 386 -30.86 3.49 -11.68
C LYS A 386 -29.61 2.63 -11.50
N PHE A 387 -28.73 2.94 -10.54
CA PHE A 387 -27.43 2.24 -10.41
C PHE A 387 -27.57 0.73 -10.26
N LYS A 388 -28.48 0.23 -9.41
CA LYS A 388 -28.71 -1.22 -9.26
C LYS A 388 -29.27 -1.86 -10.53
N GLU A 389 -30.12 -1.15 -11.27
CA GLU A 389 -30.67 -1.62 -12.55
C GLU A 389 -29.58 -1.69 -13.63
N ALA A 390 -28.82 -0.62 -13.79
CA ALA A 390 -27.68 -0.55 -14.70
C ALA A 390 -26.62 -1.61 -14.37
N LEU A 391 -26.28 -1.79 -13.10
CA LEU A 391 -25.39 -2.89 -12.67
C LEU A 391 -25.93 -4.24 -13.10
N ARG A 392 -27.23 -4.50 -12.91
CA ARG A 392 -27.81 -5.81 -13.21
C ARG A 392 -27.82 -6.13 -14.70
N TYR A 393 -28.15 -5.16 -15.55
CA TYR A 393 -28.43 -5.41 -16.97
C TYR A 393 -27.38 -4.86 -17.94
N LEU A 394 -26.65 -3.81 -17.57
CA LEU A 394 -25.62 -3.21 -18.43
C LEU A 394 -24.22 -3.71 -18.05
N GLY A 395 -23.89 -3.73 -16.77
CA GLY A 395 -22.57 -4.14 -16.27
C GLY A 395 -22.00 -3.17 -15.23
N PRO A 396 -20.74 -3.37 -14.82
CA PRO A 396 -20.00 -2.41 -13.99
C PRO A 396 -20.00 -0.98 -14.56
N ILE A 397 -20.07 0.01 -13.67
CA ILE A 397 -20.27 1.43 -14.00
C ILE A 397 -19.01 2.21 -13.63
N SER A 398 -18.46 2.98 -14.56
CA SER A 398 -17.39 3.95 -14.26
C SER A 398 -18.03 5.16 -13.56
N ILE A 399 -17.58 5.48 -12.35
CA ILE A 399 -18.21 6.49 -11.48
C ILE A 399 -17.19 7.45 -10.89
N SER A 400 -17.63 8.67 -10.61
CA SER A 400 -16.93 9.61 -9.74
C SER A 400 -17.15 9.29 -8.25
N ILE A 401 -16.20 9.62 -7.40
CA ILE A 401 -16.35 9.59 -5.93
C ILE A 401 -15.51 10.69 -5.28
N ALA A 402 -15.98 11.21 -4.15
CA ALA A 402 -15.25 12.17 -3.32
C ALA A 402 -14.37 11.43 -2.31
N ALA A 403 -13.14 11.10 -2.70
CA ALA A 403 -12.17 10.46 -1.82
C ALA A 403 -11.47 11.49 -0.91
N SER A 404 -11.19 11.08 0.31
CA SER A 404 -10.46 11.86 1.33
C SER A 404 -9.15 11.16 1.71
N ASP A 405 -8.40 11.75 2.64
CA ASP A 405 -7.22 11.08 3.18
C ASP A 405 -7.60 9.89 4.07
N ASP A 406 -8.78 9.92 4.69
CA ASP A 406 -9.31 8.79 5.45
C ASP A 406 -9.65 7.61 4.54
N PHE A 407 -10.14 7.90 3.33
CA PHE A 407 -10.34 6.91 2.27
C PHE A 407 -9.01 6.24 1.88
N ALA A 408 -7.90 6.99 1.83
CA ALA A 408 -6.57 6.46 1.48
C ALA A 408 -6.14 5.29 2.37
N PHE A 409 -6.58 5.26 3.63
CA PHE A 409 -6.18 4.24 4.61
C PHE A 409 -7.27 3.20 4.91
N TYR A 410 -8.35 3.15 4.12
CA TYR A 410 -9.35 2.09 4.26
C TYR A 410 -8.71 0.70 4.15
N ARG A 411 -9.05 -0.20 5.08
CA ARG A 411 -8.57 -1.59 5.10
C ARG A 411 -9.69 -2.61 4.97
N GLY A 412 -10.88 -2.32 5.49
CA GLY A 412 -12.02 -3.22 5.39
C GLY A 412 -13.20 -2.81 6.26
N GLY A 413 -14.34 -3.44 6.03
CA GLY A 413 -15.62 -3.09 6.64
C GLY A 413 -16.42 -2.12 5.78
N PHE A 414 -17.43 -1.48 6.37
CA PHE A 414 -18.29 -0.53 5.68
C PHE A 414 -17.81 0.89 5.91
N TYR A 415 -17.41 1.57 4.84
CA TYR A 415 -16.85 2.90 4.95
C TYR A 415 -17.90 3.91 5.43
N ASP A 416 -17.66 4.44 6.63
CA ASP A 416 -18.43 5.52 7.27
C ASP A 416 -17.54 6.75 7.60
N GLY A 417 -16.34 6.80 7.02
CA GLY A 417 -15.36 7.86 7.24
C GLY A 417 -15.68 9.16 6.51
N GLU A 418 -14.84 10.18 6.75
CA GLU A 418 -14.98 11.47 6.09
C GLU A 418 -14.82 11.35 4.57
N CYS A 419 -15.69 11.99 3.81
CA CYS A 419 -15.58 12.03 2.35
C CYS A 419 -14.86 13.32 1.91
N GLY A 420 -14.37 13.34 0.66
CA GLY A 420 -13.92 14.58 0.04
C GLY A 420 -15.05 15.60 -0.09
N SER A 421 -14.70 16.88 -0.25
CA SER A 421 -15.69 17.96 -0.42
C SER A 421 -16.39 17.93 -1.79
N ALA A 422 -15.74 17.35 -2.80
CA ALA A 422 -16.25 17.17 -4.15
C ALA A 422 -15.66 15.90 -4.78
N PRO A 423 -16.32 15.31 -5.79
CA PRO A 423 -15.76 14.16 -6.50
C PRO A 423 -14.41 14.50 -7.13
N ASN A 424 -13.41 13.67 -6.85
CA ASN A 424 -12.00 13.89 -7.20
C ASN A 424 -11.28 12.60 -7.60
N HIS A 425 -11.99 11.46 -7.57
CA HIS A 425 -11.44 10.16 -7.94
C HIS A 425 -12.43 9.39 -8.80
N ALA A 426 -11.92 8.63 -9.77
CA ALA A 426 -12.72 7.75 -10.62
C ALA A 426 -12.47 6.29 -10.27
N VAL A 427 -13.55 5.55 -10.10
CA VAL A 427 -13.56 4.14 -9.66
C VAL A 427 -14.68 3.39 -10.36
N ILE A 428 -14.67 2.06 -10.26
CA ILE A 428 -15.68 1.24 -10.93
C ILE A 428 -16.64 0.66 -9.90
N LEU A 429 -17.92 0.97 -10.01
CA LEU A 429 -18.97 0.32 -9.26
C LEU A 429 -19.24 -1.05 -9.88
N VAL A 430 -18.99 -2.13 -9.13
CA VAL A 430 -19.04 -3.51 -9.66
C VAL A 430 -20.17 -4.36 -9.08
N GLY A 431 -20.86 -3.86 -8.06
CA GLY A 431 -21.94 -4.59 -7.43
C GLY A 431 -22.56 -3.87 -6.24
N TYR A 432 -23.51 -4.55 -5.61
CA TYR A 432 -24.14 -4.15 -4.36
C TYR A 432 -24.42 -5.37 -3.49
N GLY A 433 -24.58 -5.17 -2.20
CA GLY A 433 -24.88 -6.21 -1.24
C GLY A 433 -25.66 -5.70 -0.05
N MET A 434 -25.99 -6.66 0.82
CA MET A 434 -26.64 -6.43 2.09
C MET A 434 -26.05 -7.39 3.11
N LYS A 435 -25.81 -6.90 4.33
CA LYS A 435 -25.33 -7.70 5.45
C LYS A 435 -26.16 -7.39 6.69
N ASP A 436 -26.53 -8.43 7.43
CA ASP A 436 -27.11 -8.26 8.77
C ASP A 436 -25.98 -7.97 9.77
N ILE A 437 -26.10 -6.86 10.50
CA ILE A 437 -25.15 -6.42 11.53
C ILE A 437 -25.89 -6.36 12.87
N TYR A 438 -25.31 -6.94 13.91
CA TYR A 438 -25.86 -6.81 15.26
C TYR A 438 -25.61 -5.39 15.78
N ASN A 439 -26.69 -4.69 16.12
CA ASN A 439 -26.63 -3.39 16.76
C ASN A 439 -26.72 -3.59 18.28
N GLU A 440 -25.64 -3.25 18.99
CA GLU A 440 -25.53 -3.41 20.44
C GLU A 440 -26.51 -2.51 21.21
N ASP A 441 -26.81 -1.31 20.68
CA ASP A 441 -27.72 -0.34 21.30
C ASP A 441 -29.17 -0.81 21.23
N THR A 442 -29.57 -1.42 20.11
CA THR A 442 -30.95 -1.87 19.89
C THR A 442 -31.16 -3.36 20.23
N GLY A 443 -30.08 -4.12 20.40
CA GLY A 443 -30.10 -5.56 20.64
C GLY A 443 -30.64 -6.38 19.46
N LYS A 444 -30.59 -5.86 18.24
CA LYS A 444 -31.21 -6.44 17.05
C LYS A 444 -30.26 -6.54 15.87
N MET A 445 -30.55 -7.47 14.97
CA MET A 445 -29.91 -7.52 13.65
C MET A 445 -30.51 -6.42 12.75
N GLU A 446 -29.66 -5.57 12.22
CA GLU A 446 -30.01 -4.49 11.31
C GLU A 446 -29.41 -4.73 9.93
N LYS A 447 -30.17 -4.41 8.88
CA LYS A 447 -29.74 -4.62 7.49
C LYS A 447 -28.90 -3.44 7.02
N PHE A 448 -27.66 -3.72 6.67
CA PHE A 448 -26.73 -2.76 6.13
C PHE A 448 -26.55 -3.00 4.62
N TYR A 449 -26.95 -2.02 3.80
CA TYR A 449 -26.83 -2.09 2.35
C TYR A 449 -25.58 -1.34 1.90
N TYR A 450 -24.89 -1.87 0.89
CA TYR A 450 -23.65 -1.29 0.43
C TYR A 450 -23.42 -1.51 -1.06
N TYR A 451 -22.63 -0.62 -1.64
CA TYR A 451 -22.05 -0.73 -2.97
C TYR A 451 -20.65 -1.33 -2.87
N ILE A 452 -20.28 -2.13 -3.88
CA ILE A 452 -18.95 -2.75 -4.00
C ILE A 452 -18.22 -2.00 -5.10
N ILE A 453 -17.09 -1.40 -4.75
CA ILE A 453 -16.34 -0.50 -5.64
C ILE A 453 -14.93 -1.06 -5.85
N LYS A 454 -14.51 -1.19 -7.11
CA LYS A 454 -13.14 -1.53 -7.52
C LYS A 454 -12.32 -0.25 -7.63
N ASN A 455 -11.19 -0.22 -6.93
CA ASN A 455 -10.23 0.88 -6.96
C ASN A 455 -9.04 0.57 -7.88
N SER A 456 -8.20 1.57 -8.14
CA SER A 456 -7.00 1.52 -9.01
C SER A 456 -5.70 1.72 -8.22
N TRP A 457 -5.66 1.35 -6.94
CA TRP A 457 -4.51 1.57 -6.04
C TRP A 457 -3.77 0.27 -5.69
N GLY A 458 -3.94 -0.78 -6.50
CA GLY A 458 -3.36 -2.09 -6.25
C GLY A 458 -4.18 -2.95 -5.29
N ALA A 459 -3.92 -4.25 -5.31
CA ALA A 459 -4.66 -5.22 -4.51
C ALA A 459 -4.35 -5.14 -3.00
N ASP A 460 -3.24 -4.53 -2.60
CA ASP A 460 -2.86 -4.41 -1.20
C ASP A 460 -3.65 -3.33 -0.44
N TRP A 461 -4.29 -2.42 -1.19
CA TRP A 461 -5.18 -1.41 -0.64
C TRP A 461 -6.59 -1.96 -0.38
N GLY A 462 -7.25 -1.55 0.70
CA GLY A 462 -8.62 -1.94 1.01
C GLY A 462 -8.84 -3.46 1.14
N GLU A 463 -10.02 -3.92 0.73
CA GLU A 463 -10.38 -5.34 0.70
C GLU A 463 -9.96 -5.97 -0.63
N ARG A 464 -8.66 -6.25 -0.79
CA ARG A 464 -8.06 -6.76 -2.03
C ARG A 464 -8.29 -5.83 -3.23
N GLY A 465 -8.15 -4.52 -3.01
CA GLY A 465 -8.38 -3.46 -4.00
C GLY A 465 -9.82 -2.96 -4.11
N TYR A 466 -10.70 -3.40 -3.21
CA TYR A 466 -12.11 -3.01 -3.19
C TYR A 466 -12.47 -2.26 -1.91
N ILE A 467 -13.58 -1.54 -1.96
CA ILE A 467 -14.21 -0.87 -0.82
C ILE A 467 -15.73 -1.08 -0.84
N ASN A 468 -16.30 -1.25 0.35
CA ASN A 468 -17.73 -1.33 0.57
C ASN A 468 -18.24 0.03 1.09
N LEU A 469 -19.11 0.68 0.33
CA LEU A 469 -19.64 2.00 0.65
C LEU A 469 -21.13 1.93 0.96
N GLU A 470 -21.57 2.50 2.07
CA GLU A 470 -22.97 2.44 2.51
C GLU A 470 -23.93 3.03 1.46
N THR A 471 -25.07 2.36 1.28
CA THR A 471 -26.23 2.90 0.57
C THR A 471 -27.53 2.41 1.24
N ASP A 472 -28.69 2.66 0.63
CA ASP A 472 -29.97 2.13 1.06
C ASP A 472 -30.41 0.93 0.20
N ILE A 473 -31.56 0.34 0.55
CA ILE A 473 -32.14 -0.79 -0.18
C ILE A 473 -32.38 -0.49 -1.66
N ASN A 474 -32.70 0.74 -2.03
CA ASN A 474 -32.94 1.12 -3.42
C ASN A 474 -31.65 1.52 -4.14
N GLY A 475 -30.62 1.92 -3.40
CA GLY A 475 -29.36 2.43 -3.91
C GLY A 475 -29.31 3.96 -4.07
N TYR A 476 -30.23 4.68 -3.43
CA TYR A 476 -30.40 6.14 -3.62
C TYR A 476 -29.47 6.96 -2.74
N LYS A 477 -29.15 6.47 -1.54
CA LYS A 477 -28.12 7.08 -0.68
C LYS A 477 -26.76 7.06 -1.38
N LYS A 478 -26.25 8.26 -1.69
CA LYS A 478 -24.97 8.50 -2.38
C LYS A 478 -23.87 8.95 -1.40
N THR A 479 -23.45 8.07 -0.52
CA THR A 479 -22.32 8.33 0.38
C THR A 479 -21.08 8.74 -0.44
N CYS A 480 -20.31 9.73 0.04
CA CYS A 480 -19.17 10.31 -0.66
C CYS A 480 -19.45 10.82 -2.08
N SER A 481 -20.66 11.33 -2.34
CA SER A 481 -21.05 11.83 -3.66
C SER A 481 -20.79 10.82 -4.77
N ILE A 482 -20.99 9.53 -4.45
CA ILE A 482 -20.76 8.43 -5.38
C ILE A 482 -21.62 8.59 -6.63
N GLY A 483 -20.97 8.63 -7.78
CA GLY A 483 -21.59 8.63 -9.10
C GLY A 483 -22.40 9.88 -9.42
N THR A 484 -21.98 11.07 -8.95
CA THR A 484 -22.50 12.32 -9.56
C THR A 484 -22.25 12.37 -11.06
N GLU A 485 -21.23 11.66 -11.51
CA GLU A 485 -20.99 11.27 -12.88
C GLU A 485 -20.85 9.75 -12.94
N ALA A 486 -21.68 9.10 -13.74
CA ALA A 486 -21.78 7.65 -13.81
C ALA A 486 -22.06 7.21 -15.24
N TYR A 487 -21.20 6.36 -15.79
CA TYR A 487 -21.26 6.00 -17.20
C TYR A 487 -20.96 4.52 -17.44
N VAL A 488 -21.60 3.96 -18.47
CA VAL A 488 -21.29 2.63 -18.99
C VAL A 488 -20.92 2.75 -20.48
N PRO A 489 -19.75 2.27 -20.92
CA PRO A 489 -19.42 2.21 -22.34
C PRO A 489 -20.24 1.12 -23.04
N LEU A 490 -20.45 1.27 -24.34
CA LEU A 490 -21.18 0.32 -25.17
C LEU A 490 -20.29 -0.13 -26.33
N ILE A 491 -20.19 -1.45 -26.54
CA ILE A 491 -19.29 -2.05 -27.54
C ILE A 491 -20.02 -2.55 -28.80
N GLU A 492 -21.34 -2.36 -28.87
CA GLU A 492 -22.22 -2.85 -29.94
C GLU A 492 -22.89 -1.71 -30.68
#